data_AF-A0A0D6L7L0-F1
#
_entry.id   AF-A0A0D6L7L0-F1
#
_cell.length_a   1.000
_cell.length_b   1.000
_cell.length_c   1.000
_cell.angle_alpha   90.00
_cell.angle_beta   90.00
_cell.angle_gamma   90.00
#
_symmetry.space_group_name_H-M   'P 1'
#
loop_
_entity.id
_entity.type
_entity.pdbx_description
1 polymer ?
#
loop_
_entity_poly.entity_id
_entity_poly.type
_entity_poly.pdbx_seq_one_letter_code
_entity_poly.pdbx_strand_id
1 'polypeptide(L)'
;MATILSRRYVLIHSSACICFRSDPSECTWSGRWMGANTAHNIYCRYDNIGTCGSIDCSINHFTLKAQNSSDIYGDRCDRIDLFGLKGKATCGYIAWFDDKGEVVNSWYKTR
;
A
#
# COMPACT_ATOMS: atom_id res chain seq x y z
N MET A 1 11.81 39.22 40.22
CA MET A 1 10.91 39.83 39.22
C MET A 1 10.50 38.75 38.24
N ALA A 2 9.20 38.47 38.16
CA ALA A 2 8.62 37.52 37.22
C ALA A 2 8.30 38.25 35.91
N THR A 3 8.61 37.62 34.78
CA THR A 3 8.02 37.98 33.48
C THR A 3 7.57 36.68 32.82
N ILE A 4 6.28 36.61 32.53
CA ILE A 4 5.54 35.46 31.97
C ILE A 4 5.39 35.67 30.45
N LEU A 5 5.20 34.55 29.73
CA LEU A 5 4.73 34.37 28.33
C LEU A 5 5.88 34.24 27.31
N SER A 6 5.95 33.28 26.40
CA SER A 6 4.96 32.37 25.83
C SER A 6 5.65 31.14 25.21
N ARG A 7 4.83 30.14 24.88
CA ARG A 7 5.11 28.73 24.60
C ARG A 7 5.95 28.43 23.35
N ARG A 8 6.81 27.41 23.51
CA ARG A 8 7.11 26.28 22.62
C ARG A 8 7.10 26.53 21.11
N TYR A 9 8.29 26.54 20.50
CA TYR A 9 8.54 25.88 19.22
C TYR A 9 9.95 25.25 19.26
N VAL A 10 10.00 23.95 19.56
CA VAL A 10 11.22 23.16 19.39
C VAL A 10 11.37 22.92 17.90
N LEU A 11 12.29 23.63 17.26
CA LEU A 11 12.72 23.38 15.89
C LEU A 11 13.57 22.11 15.88
N ILE A 12 12.95 20.96 15.59
CA ILE A 12 13.69 19.75 15.22
C ILE A 12 14.10 19.92 13.75
N HIS A 13 15.38 20.21 13.54
CA HIS A 13 16.04 20.09 12.23
C HIS A 13 16.11 18.60 11.86
N SER A 14 15.01 18.09 11.29
CA SER A 14 14.92 16.73 10.77
C SER A 14 15.67 16.66 9.44
N SER A 15 16.89 16.15 9.47
CA SER A 15 17.60 15.68 8.27
C SER A 15 16.70 14.70 7.51
N ALA A 16 16.34 15.07 6.29
CA ALA A 16 15.49 14.31 5.40
C ALA A 16 16.07 12.91 5.12
N CYS A 17 15.59 11.89 5.83
CA CYS A 17 15.30 10.63 5.15
C CYS A 17 13.86 10.73 4.66
N ILE A 18 13.68 10.95 3.35
CA ILE A 18 12.45 10.56 2.66
C ILE A 18 12.47 9.03 2.59
N CYS A 19 12.29 8.41 3.75
CA CYS A 19 12.07 7.01 3.91
C CYS A 19 10.60 6.83 3.55
N PHE A 20 10.31 6.39 2.31
CA PHE A 20 8.99 5.90 1.87
C PHE A 20 8.60 4.65 2.68
N ARG A 21 8.45 4.80 3.99
CA ARG A 21 7.59 3.88 4.73
C ARG A 21 6.22 4.22 4.22
N SER A 22 5.56 3.26 3.58
CA SER A 22 4.13 3.34 3.34
C SER A 22 3.49 3.36 4.72
N ASP A 23 3.47 4.52 5.39
CA ASP A 23 2.81 4.62 6.68
C ASP A 23 1.35 4.30 6.38
N PRO A 24 0.81 3.17 6.89
CA PRO A 24 -0.55 2.77 6.54
C PRO A 24 -1.58 3.81 6.98
N SER A 25 -1.19 4.73 7.89
CA SER A 25 -2.00 5.87 8.31
C SER A 25 -2.05 7.01 7.29
N GLU A 26 -1.02 7.19 6.45
CA GLU A 26 -0.96 8.27 5.45
C GLU A 26 -1.42 7.83 4.05
N CYS A 27 -1.41 6.52 3.76
CA CYS A 27 -2.00 5.99 2.54
C CYS A 27 -2.71 4.65 2.77
N THR A 28 -4.05 4.67 2.73
CA THR A 28 -4.82 3.43 2.86
C THR A 28 -4.73 2.61 1.57
N TRP A 29 -4.36 1.33 1.66
CA TRP A 29 -4.48 0.39 0.55
C TRP A 29 -5.92 -0.09 0.29
N SER A 30 -6.85 0.29 1.17
CA SER A 30 -8.28 0.12 0.93
C SER A 30 -8.75 0.99 -0.22
N GLY A 31 -9.62 0.45 -1.06
CA GLY A 31 -10.31 1.19 -2.11
C GLY A 31 -10.42 0.42 -3.41
N ARG A 32 -10.76 1.16 -4.46
CA ARG A 32 -10.86 0.65 -5.83
C ARG A 32 -9.53 0.78 -6.54
N TRP A 33 -9.19 -0.23 -7.30
CA TRP A 33 -7.96 -0.37 -8.07
C TRP A 33 -8.31 -0.83 -9.48
N MET A 34 -7.45 -0.49 -10.43
CA MET A 34 -7.57 -0.91 -11.81
C MET A 34 -6.28 -1.56 -12.28
N GLY A 35 -6.39 -2.75 -12.88
CA GLY A 35 -5.27 -3.43 -13.50
C GLY A 35 -4.90 -2.76 -14.83
N ALA A 36 -3.64 -2.35 -14.98
CA ALA A 36 -3.13 -1.70 -16.18
C ALA A 36 -3.18 -2.62 -17.40
N ASN A 37 -2.80 -3.89 -17.24
CA ASN A 37 -2.74 -4.83 -18.37
C ASN A 37 -4.06 -5.59 -18.56
N THR A 38 -4.85 -5.74 -17.50
CA THR A 38 -6.06 -6.57 -17.51
C THR A 38 -7.37 -5.78 -17.53
N ALA A 39 -7.32 -4.46 -17.28
CA ALA A 39 -8.49 -3.61 -17.06
C ALA A 39 -9.49 -4.14 -16.02
N HIS A 40 -9.03 -5.03 -15.13
CA HIS A 40 -9.86 -5.57 -14.07
C HIS A 40 -10.23 -4.47 -13.07
N ASN A 41 -11.49 -4.47 -12.62
CA ASN A 41 -11.93 -3.66 -11.49
C ASN A 41 -11.70 -4.47 -10.21
N ILE A 42 -10.80 -3.99 -9.37
CA ILE A 42 -10.40 -4.65 -8.14
C ILE A 42 -10.83 -3.79 -6.95
N TYR A 43 -11.43 -4.40 -5.95
CA TYR A 43 -11.71 -3.76 -4.68
C TYR A 43 -10.88 -4.42 -3.59
N CYS A 44 -10.08 -3.63 -2.88
CA CYS A 44 -9.26 -4.11 -1.78
C CYS A 44 -9.66 -3.44 -0.47
N ARG A 45 -9.55 -4.19 0.61
CA ARG A 45 -9.68 -3.73 1.99
C ARG A 45 -8.38 -4.04 2.72
N TYR A 46 -7.78 -3.00 3.30
CA TYR A 46 -6.66 -3.11 4.20
C TYR A 46 -7.15 -3.16 5.64
N ASP A 47 -6.64 -4.12 6.41
CA ASP A 47 -6.84 -4.22 7.85
C ASP A 47 -5.48 -4.05 8.55
N ASN A 48 -5.40 -3.12 9.51
CA ASN A 48 -4.17 -2.80 10.24
C ASN A 48 -3.92 -3.78 11.40
N ILE A 49 -3.74 -5.06 11.06
CA ILE A 49 -3.46 -6.15 12.00
C ILE A 49 -2.00 -6.61 11.88
N GLY A 50 -1.37 -6.96 13.01
CA GLY A 50 0.04 -7.38 13.01
C GLY A 50 1.02 -6.22 12.77
N THR A 51 2.19 -6.51 12.19
CA THR A 51 3.26 -5.52 12.01
C THR A 51 3.03 -4.59 10.82
N CYS A 52 2.53 -5.13 9.71
CA CYS A 52 2.38 -4.41 8.43
C CYS A 52 0.94 -4.37 7.92
N GLY A 53 0.00 -5.04 8.59
CA GLY A 53 -1.36 -5.21 8.12
C GLY A 53 -1.56 -6.39 7.19
N SER A 54 -2.81 -6.60 6.80
CA SER A 54 -3.24 -7.55 5.78
C SER A 54 -4.15 -6.86 4.77
N ILE A 55 -4.25 -7.46 3.58
CA ILE A 55 -5.11 -6.96 2.49
C ILE A 55 -5.99 -8.09 1.97
N ASP A 56 -7.28 -7.80 1.83
CA ASP A 56 -8.26 -8.66 1.17
C ASP A 56 -8.72 -7.98 -0.12
N CYS A 57 -8.53 -8.64 -1.26
CA CYS A 57 -8.85 -8.08 -2.57
C CYS A 57 -9.85 -8.98 -3.30
N SER A 58 -10.77 -8.35 -4.01
CA SER A 58 -11.75 -8.99 -4.88
C SER A 58 -11.68 -8.40 -6.28
N ILE A 59 -11.63 -9.27 -7.29
CA ILE A 59 -11.69 -8.92 -8.70
C ILE A 59 -13.11 -9.17 -9.17
N ASN A 60 -13.74 -8.13 -9.72
CA ASN A 60 -15.05 -8.23 -10.34
C ASN A 60 -14.97 -7.78 -11.80
N HIS A 61 -14.74 -8.73 -12.69
CA HIS A 61 -14.75 -8.53 -14.13
C HIS A 61 -15.67 -9.56 -14.80
N PHE A 62 -16.13 -9.28 -16.02
CA PHE A 62 -17.04 -10.18 -16.75
C PHE A 62 -16.44 -11.57 -16.96
N THR A 63 -15.14 -11.63 -17.27
CA THR A 63 -14.41 -12.89 -17.54
C THR A 63 -13.77 -13.52 -16.31
N LEU A 64 -13.62 -12.78 -15.21
CA LEU A 64 -12.92 -13.24 -14.02
C LEU A 64 -13.56 -12.67 -12.75
N LYS A 65 -13.96 -13.57 -11.86
CA LYS A 65 -14.38 -13.26 -10.50
C LYS A 65 -13.50 -14.04 -9.53
N ALA A 66 -12.77 -13.33 -8.69
CA ALA A 66 -11.83 -13.95 -7.76
C ALA A 66 -11.75 -13.14 -6.46
N GLN A 67 -11.44 -13.79 -5.36
CA GLN A 67 -11.14 -13.16 -4.08
C GLN A 67 -9.92 -13.82 -3.46
N ASN A 68 -9.03 -13.03 -2.90
CA ASN A 68 -7.81 -13.51 -2.27
C ASN A 68 -7.33 -12.48 -1.24
N SER A 69 -6.73 -12.99 -0.16
CA SER A 69 -6.16 -12.17 0.90
C SER A 69 -4.73 -12.59 1.20
N SER A 70 -3.96 -11.65 1.73
CA SER A 70 -2.55 -11.85 2.05
C SER A 70 -2.09 -10.89 3.14
N ASP A 71 -1.15 -11.33 3.95
CA ASP A 71 -0.43 -10.45 4.85
C ASP A 71 0.57 -9.61 4.07
N ILE A 72 0.74 -8.35 4.49
CA ILE A 72 1.82 -7.52 3.95
C ILE A 72 3.09 -7.82 4.75
N TYR A 73 4.21 -7.89 4.05
CA TYR A 73 5.49 -8.26 4.65
C TYR A 73 6.67 -7.48 4.05
N GLY A 74 7.86 -7.83 4.53
CA GLY A 74 9.13 -7.19 4.18
C GLY A 74 9.49 -6.05 5.13
N ASP A 75 10.77 -5.69 5.16
CA ASP A 75 11.33 -4.71 6.11
C ASP A 75 10.66 -3.33 6.03
N ARG A 76 10.06 -3.02 4.88
CA ARG A 76 9.38 -1.74 4.62
C ARG A 76 7.85 -1.85 4.62
N CYS A 77 7.30 -3.02 4.93
CA CYS A 77 5.88 -3.31 4.75
C CYS A 77 5.43 -2.95 3.32
N ASP A 78 6.05 -3.55 2.31
CA ASP A 78 5.85 -3.19 0.91
C ASP A 78 5.69 -4.41 -0.01
N ARG A 79 5.70 -5.64 0.53
CA ARG A 79 5.56 -6.87 -0.26
C ARG A 79 4.20 -7.51 0.03
N ILE A 80 3.58 -8.02 -1.02
CA ILE A 80 2.26 -8.64 -0.96
C ILE A 80 2.21 -9.79 -1.97
N ASP A 81 1.66 -10.93 -1.60
CA ASP A 81 1.47 -12.06 -2.52
C ASP A 81 -0.02 -12.32 -2.72
N LEU A 82 -0.56 -12.06 -3.91
CA LEU A 82 -1.99 -12.21 -4.21
C LEU A 82 -2.21 -12.87 -5.56
N PHE A 83 -3.22 -13.73 -5.67
CA PHE A 83 -3.62 -14.38 -6.93
C PHE A 83 -2.47 -15.12 -7.64
N GLY A 84 -1.52 -15.67 -6.87
CA GLY A 84 -0.33 -16.34 -7.40
C GLY A 84 0.74 -15.40 -7.95
N LEU A 85 0.61 -14.09 -7.74
CA LEU A 85 1.58 -13.07 -8.13
C LEU A 85 2.30 -12.51 -6.91
N LYS A 86 3.58 -12.18 -7.08
CA LYS A 86 4.37 -11.45 -6.08
C LYS A 86 4.31 -9.98 -6.41
N GLY A 87 3.99 -9.17 -5.41
CA GLY A 87 3.70 -7.75 -5.57
C GLY A 87 4.60 -6.88 -4.71
N LYS A 88 4.93 -5.69 -5.24
CA LYS A 88 5.50 -4.60 -4.45
C LYS A 88 4.56 -3.41 -4.44
N ALA A 89 4.10 -3.03 -3.26
CA ALA A 89 3.08 -2.02 -3.05
C ALA A 89 3.66 -0.71 -2.51
N THR A 90 3.09 0.37 -3.02
CA THR A 90 3.31 1.74 -2.58
C THR A 90 1.97 2.44 -2.44
N CYS A 91 1.96 3.69 -2.01
CA CYS A 91 0.74 4.48 -1.87
C CYS A 91 0.05 4.68 -3.24
N GLY A 92 -0.97 3.88 -3.51
CA GLY A 92 -1.80 3.98 -4.71
C GLY A 92 -1.28 3.24 -5.94
N TYR A 93 -0.22 2.45 -5.81
CA TYR A 93 0.33 1.65 -6.90
C TYR A 93 0.92 0.32 -6.42
N ILE A 94 0.61 -0.76 -7.13
CA ILE A 94 1.17 -2.10 -6.91
C ILE A 94 1.76 -2.59 -8.23
N ALA A 95 3.04 -2.95 -8.23
CA ALA A 95 3.66 -3.67 -9.35
C ALA A 95 3.60 -5.17 -9.08
N TRP A 96 3.18 -5.95 -10.08
CA TRP A 96 3.10 -7.41 -10.00
C TRP A 96 4.18 -8.05 -10.87
N PHE A 97 4.84 -9.04 -10.30
CA PHE A 97 5.97 -9.74 -10.90
C PHE A 97 5.64 -11.22 -11.08
N ASP A 98 6.15 -11.81 -12.16
CA ASP A 98 6.20 -13.27 -12.30
C ASP A 98 7.35 -13.87 -11.48
N ASP A 99 7.51 -15.19 -11.54
CA ASP A 99 8.59 -15.89 -10.84
C ASP A 99 10.00 -15.59 -11.39
N LYS A 100 10.11 -14.97 -12.57
CA LYS A 100 11.39 -14.51 -13.13
C LYS A 100 11.74 -13.09 -12.68
N GLY A 101 10.81 -12.41 -11.99
CA GLY A 101 10.98 -11.03 -11.55
C GLY A 101 10.61 -10.00 -12.62
N GLU A 102 9.95 -10.42 -13.70
CA GLU A 102 9.49 -9.52 -14.77
C GLU A 102 8.13 -8.93 -14.40
N VAL A 103 7.93 -7.64 -14.71
CA VAL A 103 6.64 -6.96 -14.44
C VAL A 103 5.59 -7.47 -15.40
N VAL A 104 4.55 -8.14 -14.88
CA VAL A 104 3.46 -8.72 -15.68
C VAL A 104 2.17 -7.92 -15.60
N ASN A 105 1.99 -7.13 -14.55
CA ASN A 105 0.85 -6.23 -14.40
C ASN A 105 1.18 -5.11 -13.41
N SER A 106 0.33 -4.10 -13.36
CA SER A 106 0.37 -3.09 -12.32
C SER A 106 -1.03 -2.66 -11.97
N TRP A 107 -1.30 -2.43 -10.70
CA TRP A 107 -2.57 -1.90 -10.24
C TRP A 107 -2.38 -0.48 -9.77
N TYR A 108 -3.22 0.43 -10.25
CA TYR A 108 -3.26 1.80 -9.77
C TYR A 108 -4.59 2.04 -9.07
N LYS A 109 -4.53 2.80 -7.98
CA LYS A 109 -5.71 3.15 -7.21
C LYS A 109 -6.54 4.15 -8.00
N THR A 110 -7.84 3.93 -8.05
CA THR A 110 -8.79 4.85 -8.69
C THR A 110 -9.47 5.72 -7.64
N ARG A 111 -9.95 6.88 -8.07
CA ARG A 111 -10.61 7.88 -7.22
C ARG A 111 -11.90 7.35 -6.58
#